data_AF-A0A0A1HAS8-F1
#
_entry.id   AF-A0A0A1HAS8-F1
#
_cell.length_a   1.000
_cell.length_b   1.000
_cell.length_c   1.000
_cell.angle_alpha   90.00
_cell.angle_beta   90.00
_cell.angle_gamma   90.00
#
_symmetry.space_group_name_H-M   'P 1'
#
loop_
_entity.id
_entity.type
_entity.pdbx_description
1 polymer ?
#
loop_
_entity_poly.entity_id
_entity_poly.type
_entity_poly.pdbx_seq_one_letter_code
_entity_poly.pdbx_strand_id
1 'polypeptide(L)'
;GHDIEASLRNLIAIFTDKILNPETHHLDLFFEMDWTRGAGHLESYGHDIECSWLMHEAALVLGDKEVLAKVEPIVRMVAKASEKGLRPDGSMIHEANLTTGHVDDDLHWWVQAENVVGWFNLYQYFGDEEALEKAVRCWEYIKKELIDWDNGEWFWSRHPDGSLNTVDDKAGFWKCPYHNG
;
A
#
# COMPACT_ATOMS: atom_id res chain seq x y z
N GLY A 1 -16.88 20.55 -12.35
CA GLY A 1 -15.97 21.47 -11.64
C GLY A 1 -16.17 21.33 -10.16
N HIS A 2 -17.03 22.17 -9.56
CA HIS A 2 -17.30 22.20 -8.12
C HIS A 2 -17.71 20.85 -7.50
N ASP A 3 -18.49 20.04 -8.21
CA ASP A 3 -18.96 18.73 -7.70
C ASP A 3 -17.82 17.70 -7.57
N ILE A 4 -16.83 17.75 -8.47
CA ILE A 4 -15.68 16.84 -8.46
C ILE A 4 -14.73 17.20 -7.31
N GLU A 5 -14.47 18.48 -7.10
CA GLU A 5 -13.63 18.96 -5.99
C GLU A 5 -14.23 18.60 -4.63
N ALA A 6 -15.53 18.86 -4.45
CA ALA A 6 -16.25 18.51 -3.23
C ALA A 6 -16.24 16.99 -2.98
N SER A 7 -16.39 16.19 -4.04
CA SER A 7 -16.33 14.74 -3.96
C SER A 7 -14.94 14.24 -3.57
N LEU A 8 -13.86 14.78 -4.15
CA LEU A 8 -12.48 14.44 -3.80
C LEU A 8 -12.18 14.76 -2.33
N ARG A 9 -12.56 15.96 -1.88
CA ARG A 9 -12.43 16.38 -0.49
C ARG A 9 -13.19 15.46 0.48
N ASN A 10 -14.40 15.08 0.11
CA ASN A 10 -15.21 14.16 0.91
C ASN A 10 -14.58 12.75 0.98
N LEU A 11 -14.04 12.25 -0.13
CA LEU A 11 -13.32 10.97 -0.14
C LEU A 11 -12.10 11.01 0.78
N ILE A 12 -11.26 12.05 0.69
CA ILE A 12 -10.13 12.23 1.61
C ILE A 12 -10.61 12.20 3.07
N ALA A 13 -11.69 12.92 3.39
CA ALA A 13 -12.24 12.93 4.75
C ALA A 13 -12.74 11.54 5.21
N ILE A 14 -13.34 10.75 4.33
CA ILE A 14 -13.75 9.36 4.65
C ILE A 14 -12.52 8.52 5.00
N PHE A 15 -11.45 8.61 4.22
CA PHE A 15 -10.22 7.86 4.50
C PHE A 15 -9.58 8.29 5.83
N THR A 16 -9.50 9.59 6.10
CA THR A 16 -8.87 10.09 7.33
C THR A 16 -9.72 9.90 8.60
N ASP A 17 -11.06 9.93 8.47
CA ASP A 17 -11.95 10.02 9.64
C ASP A 17 -12.74 8.74 9.93
N LYS A 18 -12.89 7.86 8.93
CA LYS A 18 -13.65 6.61 9.04
C LYS A 18 -12.76 5.39 8.86
N ILE A 19 -11.96 5.36 7.79
CA ILE A 19 -11.19 4.17 7.40
C ILE A 19 -9.93 4.02 8.25
N LEU A 20 -9.23 5.13 8.52
CA LEU A 20 -8.08 5.12 9.42
C LEU A 20 -8.47 4.61 10.81
N ASN A 21 -7.78 3.57 11.26
CA ASN A 21 -7.90 3.08 12.62
C ASN A 21 -7.03 3.94 13.57
N PRO A 22 -7.61 4.64 14.55
CA PRO A 22 -6.85 5.56 15.40
C PRO A 22 -5.96 4.86 16.43
N GLU A 23 -6.13 3.55 16.66
CA GLU A 23 -5.34 2.78 17.62
C GLU A 23 -4.13 2.12 16.96
N THR A 24 -4.33 1.55 15.76
CA THR A 24 -3.32 0.77 15.06
C THR A 24 -2.64 1.54 13.93
N HIS A 25 -3.30 2.60 13.44
CA HIS A 25 -2.93 3.37 12.26
C HIS A 25 -2.92 2.60 10.93
N HIS A 26 -3.43 1.37 10.93
CA HIS A 26 -3.79 0.64 9.72
C HIS A 26 -5.14 1.12 9.18
N LEU A 27 -5.43 0.81 7.92
CA LEU A 27 -6.73 1.05 7.31
C LEU A 27 -7.65 -0.14 7.58
N ASP A 28 -8.77 0.11 8.24
CA ASP A 28 -9.78 -0.93 8.42
C ASP A 28 -10.41 -1.25 7.03
N LEU A 29 -10.51 -2.53 6.69
CA LEU A 29 -10.92 -2.97 5.34
C LEU A 29 -12.41 -3.30 5.24
N PHE A 30 -13.03 -3.71 6.36
CA PHE A 30 -14.40 -4.18 6.39
C PHE A 30 -15.22 -3.46 7.44
N PHE A 31 -16.36 -2.92 6.99
CA PHE A 31 -17.29 -2.15 7.81
C PHE A 31 -18.71 -2.65 7.60
N GLU A 32 -19.53 -2.50 8.63
CA GLU A 32 -20.98 -2.58 8.50
C GLU A 32 -21.53 -1.34 7.76
N MET A 33 -22.80 -1.40 7.35
CA MET A 33 -23.47 -0.32 6.62
C MET A 33 -23.52 1.04 7.35
N ASP A 34 -23.30 1.03 8.67
CA ASP A 34 -23.27 2.22 9.52
C ASP A 34 -21.85 2.69 9.89
N TRP A 35 -20.82 2.16 9.20
CA TRP A 35 -19.40 2.38 9.49
C TRP A 35 -18.88 1.76 10.79
N THR A 36 -19.65 0.86 11.42
CA THR A 36 -19.12 0.09 12.54
C THR A 36 -17.96 -0.79 12.06
N ARG A 37 -16.81 -0.65 12.71
CA ARG A 37 -15.61 -1.49 12.52
C ARG A 37 -15.86 -2.88 13.06
N GLY A 38 -15.35 -3.92 12.42
CA GLY A 38 -15.29 -5.24 13.05
C GLY A 38 -15.71 -6.44 12.21
N ALA A 39 -15.91 -6.29 10.90
CA ALA A 39 -16.07 -7.44 9.99
C ALA A 39 -14.71 -8.14 9.70
N GLY A 40 -13.88 -8.31 10.73
CA GLY A 40 -12.51 -8.86 10.69
C GLY A 40 -11.44 -7.82 11.02
N HIS A 41 -10.44 -8.19 11.84
CA HIS A 41 -9.23 -7.40 12.05
C HIS A 41 -8.17 -7.85 11.05
N LEU A 42 -8.27 -7.35 9.83
CA LEU A 42 -7.33 -7.64 8.75
C LEU A 42 -6.45 -6.41 8.52
N GLU A 43 -5.13 -6.59 8.62
CA GLU A 43 -4.14 -5.59 8.22
C GLU A 43 -3.62 -5.99 6.84
N SER A 44 -3.83 -5.14 5.82
CA SER A 44 -3.27 -5.36 4.49
C SER A 44 -2.18 -4.33 4.22
N TYR A 45 -0.93 -4.78 4.28
CA TYR A 45 0.23 -3.89 4.26
C TYR A 45 0.40 -3.18 2.91
N GLY A 46 0.08 -3.87 1.82
CA GLY A 46 0.05 -3.29 0.48
C GLY A 46 -0.96 -2.16 0.34
N HIS A 47 -2.19 -2.36 0.83
CA HIS A 47 -3.22 -1.31 0.79
C HIS A 47 -2.87 -0.13 1.70
N ASP A 48 -2.25 -0.35 2.84
CA ASP A 48 -1.79 0.73 3.71
C ASP A 48 -0.77 1.63 2.99
N ILE A 49 0.30 1.03 2.44
CA ILE A 49 1.36 1.81 1.78
C ILE A 49 0.87 2.46 0.48
N GLU A 50 0.00 1.80 -0.28
CA GLU A 50 -0.65 2.35 -1.48
C GLU A 50 -1.52 3.57 -1.14
N CYS A 51 -2.43 3.40 -0.18
CA CYS A 51 -3.35 4.45 0.22
C CYS A 51 -2.62 5.64 0.84
N SER A 52 -1.49 5.41 1.52
CA SER A 52 -0.63 6.49 2.02
C SER A 52 -0.24 7.47 0.89
N TRP A 53 0.34 6.99 -0.20
CA TRP A 53 0.79 7.88 -1.28
C TRP A 53 -0.37 8.39 -2.15
N LEU A 54 -1.44 7.61 -2.35
CA LEU A 54 -2.63 8.05 -3.09
C LEU A 54 -3.39 9.15 -2.35
N MET A 55 -3.55 9.06 -1.03
CA MET A 55 -4.14 10.13 -0.22
C MET A 55 -3.32 11.42 -0.32
N HIS A 56 -2.00 11.28 -0.34
CA HIS A 56 -1.11 12.41 -0.49
C HIS A 56 -1.26 13.07 -1.88
N GLU A 57 -1.22 12.28 -2.95
CA GLU A 57 -1.43 12.76 -4.31
C GLU A 57 -2.79 13.45 -4.46
N ALA A 58 -3.86 12.84 -3.94
CA ALA A 58 -5.19 13.42 -3.94
C ALA A 58 -5.24 14.80 -3.24
N ALA A 59 -4.58 14.92 -2.09
CA ALA A 59 -4.50 16.19 -1.36
C ALA A 59 -3.66 17.25 -2.11
N LEU A 60 -2.57 16.84 -2.77
CA LEU A 60 -1.74 17.72 -3.60
C LEU A 60 -2.51 18.24 -4.81
N VAL A 61 -3.25 17.36 -5.50
CA VAL A 61 -4.10 17.71 -6.65
C VAL A 61 -5.25 18.63 -6.24
N LEU A 62 -5.85 18.41 -5.06
CA LEU A 62 -6.88 19.29 -4.51
C LEU A 62 -6.33 20.70 -4.24
N GLY A 63 -5.05 20.83 -3.91
CA GLY A 63 -4.37 22.12 -3.72
C GLY A 63 -4.82 22.90 -2.48
N ASP A 64 -5.59 22.26 -1.59
CA ASP A 64 -6.09 22.87 -0.36
C ASP A 64 -5.10 22.67 0.78
N LYS A 65 -4.59 23.79 1.31
CA LYS A 65 -3.56 23.80 2.35
C LYS A 65 -4.04 23.25 3.70
N GLU A 66 -5.31 23.42 4.03
CA GLU A 66 -5.86 22.89 5.28
C GLU A 66 -6.00 21.38 5.19
N VAL A 67 -6.42 20.86 4.02
CA VAL A 67 -6.48 19.42 3.77
C VAL A 67 -5.09 18.81 3.77
N LEU A 68 -4.11 19.41 3.09
CA LEU A 68 -2.72 18.95 3.11
C LEU A 68 -2.15 18.89 4.52
N ALA A 69 -2.32 19.94 5.32
CA ALA A 69 -1.84 19.98 6.70
C ALA A 69 -2.46 18.87 7.58
N LYS A 70 -3.69 18.44 7.28
CA LYS A 70 -4.35 17.32 7.95
C LYS A 70 -3.82 15.96 7.44
N VAL A 71 -3.61 15.82 6.14
CA VAL A 71 -3.28 14.55 5.47
C VAL A 71 -1.82 14.15 5.65
N GLU A 72 -0.87 15.08 5.55
CA GLU A 72 0.57 14.75 5.59
C GLU A 72 1.02 13.97 6.85
N PRO A 73 0.56 14.30 8.08
CA PRO A 73 0.86 13.47 9.24
C PRO A 73 0.27 12.05 9.15
N ILE A 74 -0.93 11.91 8.57
CA ILE A 74 -1.62 10.63 8.39
C ILE A 74 -0.88 9.76 7.37
N VAL A 75 -0.45 10.34 6.26
CA VAL A 75 0.36 9.67 5.21
C VAL A 75 1.57 8.98 5.82
N ARG A 76 2.37 9.74 6.61
CA ARG A 76 3.55 9.19 7.31
C ARG A 76 3.18 8.10 8.31
N MET A 77 2.07 8.29 9.01
CA MET A 77 1.60 7.37 10.04
C MET A 77 1.15 6.02 9.45
N VAL A 78 0.37 6.04 8.37
CA VAL A 78 -0.11 4.84 7.66
C VAL A 78 1.06 4.11 7.00
N ALA A 79 1.97 4.84 6.33
CA ALA A 79 3.17 4.22 5.76
C ALA A 79 4.02 3.56 6.86
N LYS A 80 4.17 4.20 8.02
CA LYS A 80 4.88 3.60 9.16
C LYS A 80 4.19 2.36 9.71
N ALA A 81 2.85 2.31 9.73
CA ALA A 81 2.09 1.13 10.12
C ALA A 81 2.37 -0.04 9.14
N SER A 82 2.43 0.23 7.84
CA SER A 82 2.72 -0.77 6.81
C SER A 82 4.10 -1.45 6.98
N GLU A 83 5.08 -0.81 7.65
CA GLU A 83 6.39 -1.42 7.92
C GLU A 83 6.31 -2.74 8.69
N LYS A 84 5.22 -2.98 9.42
CA LYS A 84 4.98 -4.25 10.09
C LYS A 84 5.05 -5.45 9.12
N GLY A 85 4.68 -5.25 7.86
CA GLY A 85 4.78 -6.24 6.80
C GLY A 85 6.10 -6.23 6.02
N LEU A 86 6.97 -5.24 6.22
CA LEU A 86 8.21 -5.07 5.48
C LEU A 86 9.32 -5.98 6.03
N ARG A 87 9.92 -6.77 5.13
CA ARG A 87 11.03 -7.68 5.44
C ARG A 87 12.38 -6.99 5.24
N PRO A 88 13.46 -7.48 5.90
CA PRO A 88 14.80 -6.89 5.79
C PRO A 88 15.39 -6.85 4.36
N ASP A 89 14.95 -7.76 3.48
CA ASP A 89 15.39 -7.83 2.08
C ASP A 89 14.66 -6.82 1.17
N GLY A 90 13.67 -6.09 1.69
CA GLY A 90 12.86 -5.13 0.95
C GLY A 90 11.53 -5.68 0.44
N SER A 91 11.27 -6.98 0.58
CA SER A 91 9.95 -7.53 0.25
C SER A 91 8.91 -7.21 1.32
N MET A 92 7.63 -7.21 0.95
CA MET A 92 6.52 -6.96 1.87
C MET A 92 5.49 -8.08 1.77
N ILE A 93 5.08 -8.60 2.93
CA ILE A 93 4.03 -9.63 3.03
C ILE A 93 2.65 -9.06 2.71
N HIS A 94 1.72 -9.92 2.34
CA HIS A 94 0.42 -9.49 1.86
C HIS A 94 -0.48 -8.94 2.98
N GLU A 95 -0.83 -9.77 3.97
CA GLU A 95 -1.77 -9.38 5.02
C GLU A 95 -1.67 -10.23 6.29
N ALA A 96 -2.24 -9.72 7.39
CA ALA A 96 -2.36 -10.44 8.65
C ALA A 96 -3.77 -10.33 9.22
N ASN A 97 -4.37 -11.48 9.54
CA ASN A 97 -5.65 -11.56 10.22
C ASN A 97 -5.45 -11.69 11.72
N LEU A 98 -5.58 -10.60 12.47
CA LEU A 98 -5.34 -10.54 13.91
C LEU A 98 -6.38 -11.32 14.72
N THR A 99 -7.59 -11.54 14.16
CA THR A 99 -8.64 -12.33 14.83
C THR A 99 -8.24 -13.81 14.89
N THR A 100 -7.66 -14.34 13.82
CA THR A 100 -7.27 -15.76 13.71
C THR A 100 -5.80 -16.01 14.04
N GLY A 101 -4.96 -14.97 13.99
CA GLY A 101 -3.51 -15.06 14.08
C GLY A 101 -2.84 -15.57 12.79
N HIS A 102 -3.61 -15.75 11.71
CA HIS A 102 -3.07 -16.16 10.41
C HIS A 102 -2.36 -14.98 9.73
N VAL A 103 -1.21 -15.26 9.13
CA VAL A 103 -0.46 -14.32 8.31
C VAL A 103 -0.35 -14.93 6.91
N ASP A 104 -0.76 -14.15 5.91
CA ASP A 104 -0.52 -14.45 4.50
C ASP A 104 0.82 -13.82 4.11
N ASP A 105 1.84 -14.67 4.01
CA ASP A 105 3.22 -14.28 3.81
C ASP A 105 3.70 -14.49 2.37
N ASP A 106 2.75 -14.65 1.42
CA ASP A 106 2.99 -14.53 -0.01
C ASP A 106 3.43 -13.10 -0.37
N LEU A 107 4.32 -13.02 -1.38
CA LEU A 107 4.94 -11.79 -1.83
C LEU A 107 4.36 -11.38 -3.18
N HIS A 108 3.21 -10.72 -3.14
CA HIS A 108 2.43 -10.32 -4.31
C HIS A 108 3.10 -9.18 -5.09
N TRP A 109 3.06 -9.26 -6.42
CA TRP A 109 3.71 -8.29 -7.32
C TRP A 109 3.29 -6.84 -7.06
N TRP A 110 1.97 -6.61 -6.92
CA TRP A 110 1.41 -5.27 -6.71
C TRP A 110 1.85 -4.69 -5.37
N VAL A 111 1.83 -5.50 -4.30
CA VAL A 111 2.32 -5.08 -2.98
C VAL A 111 3.76 -4.61 -3.08
N GLN A 112 4.61 -5.32 -3.84
CA GLN A 112 6.00 -4.91 -3.98
C GLN A 112 6.14 -3.60 -4.75
N ALA A 113 5.35 -3.41 -5.81
CA ALA A 113 5.36 -2.17 -6.59
C ALA A 113 4.92 -0.97 -5.74
N GLU A 114 3.80 -1.10 -5.02
CA GLU A 114 3.27 -0.04 -4.16
C GLU A 114 4.20 0.31 -3.01
N ASN A 115 4.91 -0.69 -2.48
CA ASN A 115 5.94 -0.51 -1.48
C ASN A 115 7.08 0.42 -1.97
N VAL A 116 7.52 0.28 -3.22
CA VAL A 116 8.52 1.20 -3.81
C VAL A 116 7.98 2.63 -3.87
N VAL A 117 6.77 2.80 -4.40
CA VAL A 117 6.16 4.12 -4.61
C VAL A 117 5.91 4.84 -3.29
N GLY A 118 5.33 4.15 -2.29
CA GLY A 118 5.03 4.75 -1.00
C GLY A 118 6.27 5.20 -0.24
N TRP A 119 7.32 4.37 -0.19
CA TRP A 119 8.58 4.79 0.43
C TRP A 119 9.25 5.95 -0.32
N PHE A 120 9.24 5.91 -1.65
CA PHE A 120 9.79 7.01 -2.44
C PHE A 120 8.99 8.30 -2.27
N ASN A 121 7.67 8.22 -2.12
CA ASN A 121 6.81 9.36 -1.82
C ASN A 121 7.24 10.04 -0.50
N LEU A 122 7.50 9.26 0.56
CA LEU A 122 7.94 9.82 1.82
C LEU A 122 9.29 10.54 1.71
N TYR A 123 10.24 9.96 0.98
CA TYR A 123 11.52 10.60 0.69
C TYR A 123 11.30 11.93 -0.05
N GLN A 124 10.57 11.90 -1.16
CA GLN A 124 10.40 13.04 -2.06
C GLN A 124 9.77 14.25 -1.37
N TYR A 125 8.76 14.03 -0.53
CA TYR A 125 7.97 15.13 0.04
C TYR A 125 8.28 15.46 1.50
N PHE A 126 8.85 14.51 2.26
CA PHE A 126 9.16 14.73 3.67
C PHE A 126 10.66 14.67 3.99
N GLY A 127 11.51 14.38 2.99
CA GLY A 127 12.96 14.30 3.17
C GLY A 127 13.41 13.12 4.03
N ASP A 128 12.60 12.05 4.06
CA ASP A 128 12.93 10.83 4.82
C ASP A 128 13.95 9.98 4.05
N GLU A 129 15.22 10.12 4.42
CA GLU A 129 16.33 9.36 3.81
C GLU A 129 16.24 7.85 4.10
N GLU A 130 15.68 7.44 5.25
CA GLU A 130 15.47 6.03 5.56
C GLU A 130 14.42 5.42 4.62
N ALA A 131 13.40 6.19 4.27
CA ALA A 131 12.42 5.80 3.27
C ALA A 131 13.06 5.60 1.88
N LEU A 132 14.02 6.44 1.48
CA LEU A 132 14.75 6.21 0.23
C LEU A 132 15.50 4.87 0.24
N GLU A 133 16.19 4.56 1.34
CA GLU A 133 16.87 3.27 1.48
C GLU A 133 15.90 2.08 1.41
N LYS A 134 14.71 2.21 2.00
CA LYS A 134 13.64 1.21 1.88
C LYS A 134 13.22 1.06 0.43
N ALA A 135 12.87 2.14 -0.27
CA ALA A 135 12.43 2.11 -1.66
C ALA A 135 13.46 1.42 -2.57
N VAL A 136 14.76 1.71 -2.38
CA VAL A 136 15.85 1.07 -3.12
C VAL A 136 15.90 -0.43 -2.84
N ARG A 137 15.83 -0.87 -1.57
CA ARG A 137 15.79 -2.30 -1.23
C ARG A 137 14.59 -3.01 -1.85
N CYS A 138 13.42 -2.38 -1.81
CA CYS A 138 12.19 -2.92 -2.42
C CYS A 138 12.39 -3.14 -3.93
N TRP A 139 12.98 -2.17 -4.62
CA TRP A 139 13.27 -2.28 -6.04
C TRP A 139 14.33 -3.35 -6.36
N GLU A 140 15.38 -3.46 -5.55
CA GLU A 140 16.37 -4.53 -5.71
C GLU A 140 15.75 -5.93 -5.53
N TYR A 141 14.84 -6.09 -4.58
CA TYR A 141 14.08 -7.32 -4.39
C TYR A 141 13.27 -7.68 -5.63
N ILE A 142 12.47 -6.74 -6.15
CA ILE A 142 11.64 -6.93 -7.35
C ILE A 142 12.50 -7.42 -8.53
N LYS A 143 13.58 -6.69 -8.84
CA LYS A 143 14.46 -7.02 -9.97
C LYS A 143 15.02 -8.42 -9.89
N LYS A 144 15.39 -8.83 -8.68
CA LYS A 144 16.06 -10.10 -8.42
C LYS A 144 15.08 -11.27 -8.37
N GLU A 145 13.92 -11.06 -7.76
CA GLU A 145 13.05 -12.16 -7.32
C GLU A 145 11.68 -12.21 -7.99
N LEU A 146 11.23 -11.16 -8.70
CA LEU A 146 9.89 -11.11 -9.30
C LEU A 146 9.86 -10.84 -10.80
N ILE A 147 10.87 -10.19 -11.38
CA ILE A 147 10.90 -9.96 -12.84
C ILE A 147 11.22 -11.27 -13.57
N ASP A 148 10.36 -11.66 -14.51
CA ASP A 148 10.66 -12.71 -15.49
C ASP A 148 11.46 -12.10 -16.64
N TRP A 149 12.79 -12.19 -16.53
CA TRP A 149 13.71 -11.66 -17.54
C TRP A 149 13.72 -12.47 -18.84
N ASP A 150 13.23 -13.71 -18.82
CA ASP A 150 13.25 -14.59 -19.99
C ASP A 150 12.02 -14.38 -20.87
N ASN A 151 10.85 -14.19 -20.26
CA ASN A 151 9.56 -14.09 -20.96
C ASN A 151 8.90 -12.71 -20.84
N GLY A 152 9.52 -11.79 -20.12
CA GLY A 152 8.95 -10.48 -19.80
C GLY A 152 7.86 -10.54 -18.73
N GLU A 153 7.54 -9.35 -18.23
CA GLU A 153 6.65 -9.10 -17.11
C GLU A 153 7.17 -9.63 -15.75
N TRP A 154 6.43 -9.40 -14.68
CA TRP A 154 6.66 -9.90 -13.33
C TRP A 154 5.81 -11.15 -13.10
N PHE A 155 6.32 -12.07 -12.27
CA PHE A 155 5.53 -13.18 -11.73
C PHE A 155 4.43 -12.65 -10.81
N TRP A 156 3.34 -13.42 -10.63
CA TRP A 156 2.21 -13.02 -9.81
C TRP A 156 2.59 -12.81 -8.34
N SER A 157 3.27 -13.81 -7.77
CA SER A 157 3.76 -13.77 -6.40
C SER A 157 4.94 -14.72 -6.24
N ARG A 158 5.56 -14.63 -5.06
CA ARG A 158 6.48 -15.66 -4.56
C ARG A 158 5.96 -16.17 -3.23
N HIS A 159 5.94 -17.49 -3.09
CA HIS A 159 5.49 -18.18 -1.89
C HIS A 159 6.54 -18.12 -0.77
N PRO A 160 6.16 -18.47 0.48
CA PRO A 160 7.05 -18.38 1.63
C PRO A 160 8.25 -19.33 1.55
N ASP A 161 8.10 -20.44 0.83
CA ASP A 161 9.18 -21.39 0.53
C ASP A 161 10.16 -20.88 -0.54
N GLY A 162 9.91 -19.69 -1.09
CA GLY A 162 10.70 -19.03 -2.12
C GLY A 162 10.36 -19.46 -3.54
N SER A 163 9.39 -20.35 -3.75
CA SER A 163 8.95 -20.75 -5.09
C SER A 163 8.13 -19.65 -5.77
N LEU A 164 8.31 -19.50 -7.08
CA LEU A 164 7.55 -18.55 -7.89
C LEU A 164 6.17 -19.12 -8.18
N ASN A 165 5.15 -18.26 -8.09
CA ASN A 165 3.83 -18.59 -8.58
C ASN A 165 3.82 -18.53 -10.11
N THR A 166 3.85 -19.71 -10.73
CA THR A 166 3.74 -19.90 -12.18
C THR A 166 2.38 -20.44 -12.61
N VAL A 167 1.43 -20.53 -11.68
CA VAL A 167 0.09 -21.07 -11.93
C VAL A 167 -0.86 -19.95 -12.30
N ASP A 168 -0.78 -18.82 -11.59
CA ASP A 168 -1.60 -17.65 -11.87
C ASP A 168 -1.16 -16.89 -13.12
N ASP A 169 -2.14 -16.22 -13.74
CA ASP A 169 -1.95 -15.55 -15.01
C ASP A 169 -0.94 -14.40 -14.91
N LYS A 170 -0.05 -14.30 -15.90
CA LYS A 170 0.83 -13.12 -16.04
C LYS A 170 0.08 -11.83 -16.39
N ALA A 171 -1.12 -11.95 -16.93
CA ALA A 171 -2.05 -10.84 -17.15
C ALA A 171 -3.47 -11.40 -17.13
N GLY A 172 -4.35 -10.78 -16.35
CA GLY A 172 -5.71 -11.28 -16.14
C GLY A 172 -6.59 -10.21 -15.50
N PHE A 173 -7.78 -10.62 -15.05
CA PHE A 173 -8.76 -9.69 -14.48
C PHE A 173 -8.22 -8.92 -13.25
N TRP A 174 -7.26 -9.51 -12.56
CA TRP A 174 -6.65 -9.02 -11.32
C TRP A 174 -5.15 -8.71 -11.47
N LYS A 175 -4.57 -8.79 -12.68
CA LYS A 175 -3.17 -8.42 -12.97
C LYS A 175 -3.06 -7.71 -14.31
N CYS A 176 -2.69 -6.44 -14.25
CA CYS A 176 -2.61 -5.55 -15.39
C CYS A 176 -1.35 -4.66 -15.27
N PRO A 177 -0.88 -3.99 -16.33
CA PRO A 177 0.32 -3.16 -16.28
C PRO A 177 0.14 -1.84 -15.51
N TYR A 178 -0.85 -1.75 -14.62
CA TYR A 178 -1.18 -0.52 -13.88
C TYR A 178 -0.20 -0.29 -12.73
N HIS A 179 -0.02 -1.28 -11.85
CA HIS A 179 0.79 -1.08 -10.65
C HIS A 179 2.31 -1.08 -10.94
N ASN A 180 2.75 -1.73 -12.02
CA ASN A 180 4.18 -1.85 -12.35
C ASN A 180 4.61 -1.10 -13.62
N GLY A 181 3.70 -0.33 -14.23
CA GLY A 181 3.91 0.42 -15.48
C GLY A 181 4.75 1.68 -15.35
#